data_AF-A0A2V6IZR3-F1
#
_entry.id   AF-A0A2V6IZR3-F1
#
_cell.length_a   1.000
_cell.length_b   1.000
_cell.length_c   1.000
_cell.angle_alpha   90.00
_cell.angle_beta   90.00
_cell.angle_gamma   90.00
#
_symmetry.space_group_name_H-M   'P 1'
#
loop_
_entity.id
_entity.type
_entity.pdbx_description
1 polymer ?
#
loop_
_entity_poly.entity_id
_entity_poly.type
_entity_poly.pdbx_seq_one_letter_code
_entity_poly.pdbx_strand_id
1 'polypeptide(L)'
;THVPTDFVEAPSQMLQNWVWDKNVLDSFAADYREPSKKIPGDTIQKMKDAKLATAGVFYRRQFAFASLDLALHGPHPENAPYDCVAISNPILEKVFLPIDPSTTFVSYFGHLNGYDAGYYGYAWADAIAADMATVFESAPEGYFDQQAGMRLRNEIYAMGDSRDVNESIEKFLGRKQSVQPFLKKIGIGEASAPAAPSLESK
;
A
#
# COMPACT_ATOMS: atom_id res chain seq x y z
N THR A 1 13.66 2.20 13.38
CA THR A 1 12.34 1.72 12.94
C THR A 1 12.01 0.37 13.58
N HIS A 2 12.40 0.13 14.84
CA HIS A 2 12.00 -1.09 15.56
C HIS A 2 10.58 -0.85 16.07
N VAL A 3 9.60 -1.33 15.31
CA VAL A 3 8.15 -1.32 15.56
C VAL A 3 7.61 -2.60 14.89
N PRO A 4 6.36 -3.03 15.14
CA PRO A 4 5.76 -4.18 14.45
C PRO A 4 5.94 -4.13 12.92
N THR A 5 6.29 -5.26 12.32
CA THR A 5 6.60 -5.39 10.88
C THR A 5 5.42 -5.04 9.98
N ASP A 6 4.19 -5.20 10.47
CA ASP A 6 2.96 -4.79 9.78
C ASP A 6 2.68 -3.28 9.87
N PHE A 7 3.38 -2.54 10.73
CA PHE A 7 3.29 -1.08 10.84
C PHE A 7 4.49 -0.34 10.25
N VAL A 8 5.68 -0.94 10.25
CA VAL A 8 6.94 -0.26 9.93
C VAL A 8 6.92 0.48 8.57
N GLU A 9 6.13 0.00 7.63
CA GLU A 9 5.96 0.59 6.30
C GLU A 9 4.88 1.69 6.23
N ALA A 10 3.98 1.79 7.20
CA ALA A 10 2.87 2.74 7.13
C ALA A 10 3.35 4.19 7.03
N PRO A 11 4.36 4.64 7.81
CA PRO A 11 4.83 6.02 7.67
C PRO A 11 5.57 6.28 6.35
N SER A 12 6.34 5.31 5.83
CA SER A 12 7.04 5.45 4.55
C SER A 12 6.03 5.56 3.40
N GLN A 13 4.98 4.72 3.42
CA GLN A 13 3.90 4.73 2.44
C GLN A 13 3.01 5.98 2.56
N MET A 14 2.79 6.49 3.79
CA MET A 14 2.06 7.74 4.00
C MET A 14 2.78 8.92 3.32
N LEU A 15 4.11 8.99 3.42
CA LEU A 15 4.92 10.03 2.76
C LEU A 15 4.83 9.97 1.23
N GLN A 16 4.49 8.82 0.64
CA GLN A 16 4.27 8.72 -0.81
C GLN A 16 3.07 9.53 -1.29
N ASN A 17 2.17 10.00 -0.41
CA ASN A 17 1.05 10.85 -0.82
C ASN A 17 1.49 12.28 -1.19
N TRP A 18 2.62 12.77 -0.66
CA TRP A 18 3.14 14.11 -0.96
C TRP A 18 3.43 14.32 -2.45
N VAL A 19 3.94 13.29 -3.12
CA VAL A 19 4.30 13.38 -4.56
C VAL A 19 3.08 13.39 -5.49
N TRP A 20 1.86 13.36 -4.95
CA TRP A 20 0.60 13.48 -5.69
C TRP A 20 -0.15 14.79 -5.41
N ASP A 21 0.41 15.64 -4.56
CA ASP A 21 -0.14 16.96 -4.27
C ASP A 21 0.44 18.04 -5.19
N LYS A 22 -0.42 18.93 -5.70
CA LYS A 22 -0.02 19.98 -6.65
C LYS A 22 0.91 20.98 -6.02
N ASN A 23 0.63 21.43 -4.80
CA ASN A 23 1.41 22.45 -4.13
C ASN A 23 2.79 21.90 -3.77
N VAL A 24 2.85 20.65 -3.32
CA VAL A 24 4.11 19.95 -3.08
C VAL A 24 4.90 19.78 -4.37
N LEU A 25 4.30 19.29 -5.45
CA LEU A 25 4.97 19.16 -6.74
C LEU A 25 5.47 20.51 -7.26
N ASP A 26 4.71 21.59 -7.09
CA ASP A 26 5.13 22.93 -7.53
C ASP A 26 6.37 23.44 -6.80
N SER A 27 6.66 22.95 -5.59
CA SER A 27 7.83 23.35 -4.82
C SER A 27 9.16 22.88 -5.42
N PHE A 28 9.17 21.79 -6.19
CA PHE A 28 10.42 21.20 -6.72
C PHE A 28 10.34 20.76 -8.19
N ALA A 29 9.18 20.36 -8.70
CA ALA A 29 9.02 19.84 -10.04
C ALA A 29 8.86 20.98 -11.06
N ALA A 30 9.66 20.95 -12.12
CA ALA A 30 9.56 21.85 -13.26
C ALA A 30 10.14 21.21 -14.53
N ASP A 31 9.80 21.73 -15.70
CA ASP A 31 10.44 21.33 -16.96
C ASP A 31 11.95 21.63 -16.89
N TYR A 32 12.78 20.64 -17.19
CA TYR A 32 14.23 20.76 -17.13
C TYR A 32 14.80 21.83 -18.08
N ARG A 33 14.06 22.21 -19.13
CA ARG A 33 14.41 23.26 -20.09
C ARG A 33 13.92 24.63 -19.66
N GLU A 34 12.84 24.68 -18.88
CA GLU A 34 12.18 25.92 -18.49
C GLU A 34 11.65 25.81 -17.05
N PRO A 35 12.46 26.17 -16.03
CA PRO A 35 12.13 25.96 -14.61
C PRO A 35 10.86 26.67 -14.10
N SER A 36 10.34 27.64 -14.85
CA SER A 36 9.05 28.28 -14.55
C SER A 36 7.84 27.43 -14.95
N LYS A 37 8.00 26.46 -15.87
CA LYS A 37 6.93 25.56 -16.32
C LYS A 37 6.72 24.44 -15.31
N LYS A 38 5.62 24.51 -14.57
CA LYS A 38 5.17 23.50 -13.61
C LYS A 38 4.29 22.43 -14.26
N ILE A 39 4.12 21.30 -13.56
CA ILE A 39 3.23 20.23 -14.01
C ILE A 39 1.78 20.75 -14.00
N PRO A 40 1.05 20.73 -15.13
CA PRO A 40 -0.34 21.13 -15.17
C PRO A 40 -1.22 20.29 -14.24
N GLY A 41 -2.20 20.93 -13.58
CA GLY A 41 -3.10 20.23 -12.65
C GLY A 41 -3.92 19.11 -13.32
N ASP A 42 -4.34 19.32 -14.56
CA ASP A 42 -5.07 18.30 -15.35
C ASP A 42 -4.20 17.07 -15.66
N THR A 43 -2.88 17.27 -15.81
CA THR A 43 -1.92 16.19 -16.01
C THR A 43 -1.78 15.35 -14.75
N ILE A 44 -1.69 15.99 -13.57
CA ILE A 44 -1.68 15.27 -12.28
C ILE A 44 -2.97 14.47 -12.10
N GLN A 45 -4.12 15.05 -12.45
CA GLN A 45 -5.40 14.32 -12.38
C GLN A 45 -5.40 13.10 -13.30
N LYS A 46 -4.97 13.23 -14.56
CA LYS A 46 -4.83 12.09 -15.49
C LYS A 46 -3.89 11.01 -14.95
N MET A 47 -2.80 11.39 -14.26
CA MET A 47 -1.89 10.42 -13.63
C MET A 47 -2.57 9.69 -12.47
N LYS A 48 -3.37 10.39 -11.64
CA LYS A 48 -4.17 9.79 -10.56
C LYS A 48 -5.20 8.81 -11.12
N ASP A 49 -5.90 9.18 -12.19
CA ASP A 49 -6.89 8.33 -12.85
C ASP A 49 -6.23 7.07 -13.45
N ALA A 50 -5.07 7.24 -14.11
CA ALA A 50 -4.31 6.13 -14.68
C ALA A 50 -3.86 5.10 -13.62
N LYS A 51 -3.58 5.54 -12.39
CA LYS A 51 -3.20 4.65 -11.29
C LYS A 51 -4.32 3.66 -10.94
N LEU A 52 -5.58 4.09 -11.02
CA LEU A 52 -6.75 3.24 -10.74
C LEU A 52 -6.88 2.11 -11.77
N ALA A 53 -6.51 2.34 -13.03
CA ALA A 53 -6.60 1.32 -14.08
C ALA A 53 -5.78 0.05 -13.78
N THR A 54 -4.71 0.18 -12.98
CA THR A 54 -3.85 -0.95 -12.59
C THR A 54 -3.97 -1.37 -11.13
N ALA A 55 -4.79 -0.68 -10.33
CA ALA A 55 -4.87 -0.90 -8.88
C ALA A 55 -5.29 -2.34 -8.53
N GLY A 56 -6.28 -2.90 -9.25
CA GLY A 56 -6.72 -4.28 -9.05
C GLY A 56 -5.60 -5.30 -9.26
N VAL A 57 -4.83 -5.17 -10.35
CA VAL A 57 -3.69 -6.06 -10.66
C VAL A 57 -2.58 -5.90 -9.62
N PHE A 58 -2.33 -4.67 -9.18
CA PHE A 58 -1.35 -4.37 -8.15
C PHE A 58 -1.66 -5.07 -6.81
N TYR A 59 -2.86 -4.89 -6.25
CA TYR A 59 -3.20 -5.54 -4.97
C TYR A 59 -3.43 -7.04 -5.10
N ARG A 60 -3.87 -7.51 -6.27
CA ARG A 60 -3.93 -8.94 -6.58
C ARG A 60 -2.54 -9.59 -6.51
N ARG A 61 -1.49 -8.90 -7.01
CA ARG A 61 -0.08 -9.31 -6.84
C ARG A 61 0.36 -9.27 -5.37
N GLN A 62 0.09 -8.18 -4.65
CA GLN A 62 0.43 -8.07 -3.23
C GLN A 62 -0.20 -9.21 -2.41
N PHE A 63 -1.47 -9.53 -2.68
CA PHE A 63 -2.17 -10.62 -2.01
C PHE A 63 -1.57 -11.99 -2.35
N ALA A 64 -1.17 -12.23 -3.61
CA ALA A 64 -0.49 -13.47 -4.00
C ALA A 64 0.83 -13.65 -3.24
N PHE A 65 1.62 -12.58 -3.09
CA PHE A 65 2.87 -12.58 -2.34
C PHE A 65 2.67 -12.78 -0.83
N ALA A 66 1.65 -12.14 -0.25
CA ALA A 66 1.30 -12.38 1.16
C ALA A 66 0.83 -13.83 1.38
N SER A 67 0.01 -14.35 0.46
CA SER A 67 -0.53 -15.71 0.55
C SER A 67 0.56 -16.77 0.43
N LEU A 68 1.51 -16.60 -0.50
CA LEU A 68 2.61 -17.56 -0.64
C LEU A 68 3.58 -17.48 0.55
N ASP A 69 3.86 -16.29 1.08
CA ASP A 69 4.73 -16.12 2.24
C ASP A 69 4.14 -16.83 3.47
N LEU A 70 2.86 -16.60 3.75
CA LEU A 70 2.15 -17.29 4.83
C LEU A 70 2.05 -18.81 4.61
N ALA A 71 1.90 -19.25 3.37
CA ALA A 71 1.87 -20.69 3.07
C ALA A 71 3.23 -21.34 3.31
N LEU A 72 4.32 -20.67 2.97
CA LEU A 72 5.68 -21.17 3.21
C LEU A 72 5.98 -21.24 4.72
N HIS A 73 5.52 -20.26 5.50
CA HIS A 73 5.73 -20.21 6.95
C HIS A 73 4.60 -20.88 7.76
N GLY A 74 3.71 -21.60 7.09
CA GLY A 74 2.62 -22.34 7.72
C GLY A 74 3.10 -23.65 8.34
N PRO A 75 2.22 -24.34 9.09
CA PRO A 75 2.51 -25.67 9.63
C PRO A 75 2.84 -26.66 8.51
N HIS A 76 3.97 -27.36 8.64
CA HIS A 76 4.40 -28.42 7.72
C HIS A 76 4.83 -29.66 8.50
N PRO A 77 4.45 -30.89 8.10
CA PRO A 77 4.86 -32.11 8.79
C PRO A 77 6.39 -32.29 8.75
N GLU A 78 7.01 -32.56 9.91
CA GLU A 78 8.48 -32.70 10.02
C GLU A 78 9.08 -33.75 9.07
N ASN A 79 8.34 -34.80 8.74
CA ASN A 79 8.79 -35.90 7.89
C ASN A 79 8.39 -35.76 6.41
N ALA A 80 7.74 -34.67 6.03
CA ALA A 80 7.32 -34.44 4.63
C ALA A 80 8.40 -33.64 3.88
N PRO A 81 8.68 -33.95 2.60
CA PRO A 81 9.57 -33.13 1.79
C PRO A 81 9.01 -31.70 1.69
N TYR A 82 9.90 -30.72 1.71
CA TYR A 82 9.55 -29.31 1.60
C TYR A 82 10.00 -28.77 0.24
N ASP A 83 9.05 -28.49 -0.64
CA ASP A 83 9.28 -27.94 -1.98
C ASP A 83 8.63 -26.55 -2.08
N CYS A 84 9.46 -25.51 -1.97
CA CYS A 84 8.98 -24.13 -2.00
C CYS A 84 8.35 -23.73 -3.34
N VAL A 85 8.75 -24.36 -4.45
CA VAL A 85 8.21 -24.08 -5.79
C VAL A 85 6.84 -24.71 -5.92
N ALA A 86 6.70 -25.98 -5.51
CA ALA A 86 5.42 -26.68 -5.51
C ALA A 86 4.38 -26.03 -4.57
N ILE A 87 4.82 -25.36 -3.50
CA ILE A 87 3.94 -24.58 -2.61
C ILE A 87 3.57 -23.22 -3.23
N SER A 88 4.55 -22.48 -3.74
CA SER A 88 4.35 -21.06 -4.12
C SER A 88 3.73 -20.88 -5.52
N ASN A 89 4.09 -21.67 -6.52
CA ASN A 89 3.60 -21.49 -7.89
C ASN A 89 2.07 -21.62 -8.01
N PRO A 90 1.40 -22.62 -7.41
CA PRO A 90 -0.06 -22.72 -7.49
C PRO A 90 -0.79 -21.49 -6.90
N ILE A 91 -0.21 -20.87 -5.86
CA ILE A 91 -0.75 -19.65 -5.24
C ILE A 91 -0.60 -18.46 -6.19
N LEU A 92 0.60 -18.29 -6.77
CA LEU A 92 0.88 -17.24 -7.74
C LEU A 92 0.01 -17.34 -8.99
N GLU A 93 -0.21 -18.54 -9.51
CA GLU A 93 -1.04 -18.76 -10.71
C GLU A 93 -2.51 -18.49 -10.45
N LYS A 94 -3.04 -19.02 -9.33
CA LYS A 94 -4.43 -18.80 -8.93
C LYS A 94 -4.71 -17.32 -8.70
N VAL A 95 -3.79 -16.63 -8.04
CA VAL A 95 -4.06 -15.30 -7.51
C VAL A 95 -3.39 -14.19 -8.30
N PHE A 96 -2.41 -14.38 -9.18
CA PHE A 96 -1.79 -13.29 -9.93
C PHE A 96 -1.65 -13.56 -11.43
N LEU A 97 -0.64 -14.29 -11.88
CA LEU A 97 -0.42 -14.56 -13.30
C LEU A 97 0.13 -15.98 -13.46
N PRO A 98 -0.11 -16.62 -14.63
CA PRO A 98 0.54 -17.87 -14.97
C PRO A 98 2.06 -17.76 -14.77
N ILE A 99 2.66 -18.81 -14.20
CA ILE A 99 4.11 -18.88 -13.98
C ILE A 99 4.75 -19.70 -15.09
N ASP A 100 5.87 -19.21 -15.61
CA ASP A 100 6.69 -20.01 -16.52
C ASP A 100 7.40 -21.10 -15.71
N PRO A 101 7.20 -22.39 -16.04
CA PRO A 101 7.75 -23.50 -15.27
C PRO A 101 9.30 -23.58 -15.29
N SER A 102 9.96 -22.83 -16.19
CA SER A 102 11.42 -22.67 -16.19
C SER A 102 11.93 -21.63 -15.18
N THR A 103 11.04 -20.96 -14.46
CA THR A 103 11.38 -19.91 -13.50
C THR A 103 11.09 -20.31 -12.06
N THR A 104 11.79 -19.65 -11.13
CA THR A 104 11.69 -19.92 -9.70
C THR A 104 11.51 -18.60 -8.94
N PHE A 105 10.34 -17.97 -9.02
CA PHE A 105 10.09 -16.67 -8.37
C PHE A 105 10.49 -16.65 -6.90
N VAL A 106 10.07 -17.68 -6.17
CA VAL A 106 10.26 -17.79 -4.72
C VAL A 106 11.73 -17.76 -4.30
N SER A 107 12.67 -18.25 -5.13
CA SER A 107 14.09 -18.31 -4.76
C SER A 107 14.80 -16.96 -4.80
N TYR A 108 14.23 -15.97 -5.50
CA TYR A 108 14.76 -14.59 -5.50
C TYR A 108 13.84 -13.62 -4.75
N PHE A 109 12.80 -14.12 -4.07
CA PHE A 109 11.90 -13.29 -3.29
C PHE A 109 12.57 -12.87 -1.97
N GLY A 110 13.43 -11.86 -2.06
CA GLY A 110 14.30 -11.44 -0.96
C GLY A 110 13.59 -11.02 0.33
N HIS A 111 12.31 -10.64 0.25
CA HIS A 111 11.49 -10.28 1.41
C HIS A 111 11.33 -11.43 2.40
N LEU A 112 11.50 -12.69 1.96
CA LEU A 112 11.53 -13.84 2.89
C LEU A 112 12.69 -13.77 3.91
N ASN A 113 13.62 -12.81 3.77
CA ASN A 113 14.68 -12.56 4.74
C ASN A 113 14.33 -11.30 5.56
N GLY A 114 13.72 -11.48 6.75
CA GLY A 114 13.39 -10.39 7.67
C GLY A 114 11.98 -9.82 7.51
N TYR A 115 11.22 -10.25 6.50
CA TYR A 115 9.76 -10.10 6.41
C TYR A 115 9.06 -11.47 6.29
N ASP A 116 9.73 -12.55 6.74
CA ASP A 116 9.16 -13.89 6.82
C ASP A 116 7.84 -13.90 7.60
N ALA A 117 6.80 -14.50 7.00
CA ALA A 117 5.43 -14.48 7.49
C ALA A 117 4.82 -13.07 7.69
N GLY A 118 5.44 -12.04 7.11
CA GLY A 118 5.14 -10.63 7.34
C GLY A 118 4.79 -9.86 6.06
N TYR A 119 4.85 -10.47 4.87
CA TYR A 119 4.65 -9.73 3.61
C TYR A 119 3.25 -9.09 3.49
N TYR A 120 2.24 -9.65 4.16
CA TYR A 120 0.91 -9.04 4.25
C TYR A 120 0.95 -7.60 4.80
N GLY A 121 1.98 -7.29 5.60
CA GLY A 121 2.24 -5.99 6.20
C GLY A 121 2.30 -4.85 5.17
N TYR A 122 2.69 -5.11 3.92
CA TYR A 122 2.71 -4.05 2.89
C TYR A 122 1.32 -3.49 2.57
N ALA A 123 0.33 -4.36 2.33
CA ALA A 123 -1.03 -3.93 2.01
C ALA A 123 -1.76 -3.42 3.26
N TRP A 124 -1.45 -4.02 4.42
CA TRP A 124 -1.94 -3.54 5.71
C TRP A 124 -1.45 -2.11 5.98
N ALA A 125 -0.13 -1.88 5.89
CA ALA A 125 0.50 -0.57 6.04
C ALA A 125 -0.04 0.47 5.04
N ASP A 126 -0.35 0.07 3.80
CA ASP A 126 -0.95 0.98 2.81
C ASP A 126 -2.34 1.44 3.23
N ALA A 127 -3.11 0.55 3.86
CA ALA A 127 -4.42 0.90 4.40
C ALA A 127 -4.31 1.88 5.58
N ILE A 128 -3.36 1.65 6.48
CA ILE A 128 -3.02 2.59 7.56
C ILE A 128 -2.59 3.94 6.98
N ALA A 129 -1.68 3.93 6.01
CA ALA A 129 -1.12 5.11 5.37
C ALA A 129 -2.19 5.96 4.68
N ALA A 130 -3.15 5.32 4.00
CA ALA A 130 -4.27 6.01 3.37
C ALA A 130 -5.16 6.72 4.40
N ASP A 131 -5.41 6.09 5.56
CA ASP A 131 -6.19 6.72 6.63
C ASP A 131 -5.42 7.88 7.28
N MET A 132 -4.12 7.69 7.54
CA MET A 132 -3.24 8.73 8.07
C MET A 132 -3.14 9.95 7.14
N ALA A 133 -3.10 9.72 5.82
CA ALA A 133 -3.05 10.80 4.83
C ALA A 133 -4.24 11.76 4.93
N THR A 134 -5.41 11.29 5.40
CA THR A 134 -6.61 12.13 5.55
C THR A 134 -6.42 13.31 6.49
N VAL A 135 -5.49 13.21 7.45
CA VAL A 135 -5.13 14.31 8.36
C VAL A 135 -4.52 15.46 7.57
N PHE A 136 -3.66 15.18 6.59
CA PHE A 136 -3.04 16.19 5.74
C PHE A 136 -4.00 16.66 4.64
N GLU A 137 -4.80 15.78 4.05
CA GLU A 137 -5.80 16.16 3.03
C GLU A 137 -6.86 17.13 3.57
N SER A 138 -7.18 17.06 4.87
CA SER A 138 -8.15 17.94 5.54
C SER A 138 -7.51 19.14 6.25
N ALA A 139 -6.18 19.24 6.29
CA ALA A 139 -5.48 20.32 6.95
C ALA A 139 -5.59 21.64 6.16
N PRO A 140 -5.65 22.81 6.83
CA PRO A 140 -5.74 24.11 6.15
C PRO A 140 -4.65 24.36 5.10
N GLU A 141 -3.40 23.96 5.39
CA GLU A 141 -2.27 24.09 4.44
C GLU A 141 -1.92 22.76 3.75
N GLY A 142 -2.83 21.79 3.80
CA GLY A 142 -2.67 20.49 3.18
C GLY A 142 -1.43 19.75 3.67
N TYR A 143 -0.63 19.26 2.72
CA TYR A 143 0.62 18.55 2.98
C TYR A 143 1.78 19.45 3.47
N PHE A 144 1.60 20.77 3.53
CA PHE A 144 2.54 21.71 4.15
C PHE A 144 2.13 22.12 5.57
N ASP A 145 0.99 21.65 6.08
CA ASP A 145 0.48 22.06 7.38
C ASP A 145 1.43 21.66 8.51
N GLN A 146 1.99 22.68 9.18
CA GLN A 146 2.97 22.50 10.24
C GLN A 146 2.36 21.83 11.48
N GLN A 147 1.09 22.07 11.78
CA GLN A 147 0.43 21.46 12.94
C GLN A 147 0.19 19.97 12.71
N ALA A 148 -0.29 19.60 11.53
CA ALA A 148 -0.43 18.20 11.10
C ALA A 148 0.94 17.48 11.10
N GLY A 149 1.98 18.14 10.57
CA GLY A 149 3.35 17.62 10.59
C GLY A 149 3.91 17.41 12.00
N MET A 150 3.67 18.36 12.91
CA MET A 150 4.09 18.23 14.31
C MET A 150 3.32 17.13 15.04
N ARG A 151 2.02 16.97 14.75
CA ARG A 151 1.21 15.87 15.28
C ARG A 151 1.74 14.52 14.80
N LEU A 152 2.07 14.38 13.52
CA LEU A 152 2.70 13.17 12.97
C LEU A 152 4.01 12.87 13.69
N ARG A 153 4.87 13.89 13.86
CA ARG A 153 6.13 13.75 14.59
C ARG A 153 5.92 13.27 16.01
N ASN A 154 5.04 13.91 16.77
CA ASN A 154 4.89 13.66 18.20
C ASN A 154 4.15 12.36 18.48
N GLU A 155 3.13 12.03 17.68
CA GLU A 155 2.29 10.87 17.94
C GLU A 155 2.77 9.59 17.24
N ILE A 156 3.53 9.69 16.15
CA ILE A 156 4.01 8.50 15.43
C ILE A 156 5.52 8.36 15.60
N TYR A 157 6.31 9.32 15.12
CA TYR A 157 7.76 9.17 15.04
C TYR A 157 8.47 9.20 16.39
N ALA A 158 8.10 10.13 17.27
CA ALA A 158 8.72 10.31 18.57
C ALA A 158 8.42 9.15 19.52
N MET A 159 7.27 8.48 19.33
CA MET A 159 6.87 7.36 20.17
C MET A 159 7.59 6.07 19.80
N GLY A 160 7.85 5.82 18.51
CA GLY A 160 8.40 4.55 18.06
C GLY A 160 7.58 3.38 18.62
N ASP A 161 8.24 2.42 19.25
CA ASP A 161 7.61 1.24 19.88
C ASP A 161 7.39 1.40 21.40
N SER A 162 7.56 2.61 21.94
CA SER A 162 7.29 2.87 23.37
C SER A 162 5.79 2.97 23.71
N ARG A 163 4.93 2.98 22.70
CA ARG A 163 3.46 3.01 22.80
C ARG A 163 2.89 2.08 21.74
N ASP A 164 1.79 1.41 22.09
CA ASP A 164 1.06 0.59 21.13
C ASP A 164 0.76 1.38 19.85
N VAL A 165 1.02 0.75 18.71
CA VAL A 165 0.90 1.39 17.41
C VAL A 165 -0.54 1.84 17.14
N ASN A 166 -1.55 1.06 17.54
CA ASN A 166 -2.95 1.42 17.32
C ASN A 166 -3.33 2.63 18.18
N GLU A 167 -2.83 2.72 19.41
CA GLU A 167 -2.99 3.92 20.23
C GLU A 167 -2.32 5.14 19.58
N SER A 168 -1.13 4.96 19.01
CA SER A 168 -0.39 6.00 18.31
C SER A 168 -1.15 6.51 17.07
N ILE A 169 -1.69 5.59 16.27
CA ILE A 169 -2.52 5.90 15.11
C ILE A 169 -3.81 6.61 15.56
N GLU A 170 -4.50 6.12 16.58
CA GLU A 170 -5.74 6.74 17.06
C GLU A 170 -5.50 8.17 17.57
N LYS A 171 -4.41 8.42 18.30
CA LYS A 171 -4.03 9.77 18.73
C LYS A 171 -3.64 10.68 17.57
N PHE A 172 -2.96 10.15 16.55
CA PHE A 172 -2.63 10.91 15.34
C PHE A 172 -3.86 11.23 14.49
N LEU A 173 -4.82 10.31 14.36
CA LEU A 173 -6.05 10.54 13.61
C LEU A 173 -7.06 11.39 14.40
N GLY A 174 -7.10 11.24 15.72
CA GLY A 174 -8.15 11.80 16.60
C GLY A 174 -9.43 10.98 16.58
N ARG A 175 -9.38 9.78 16.01
CA ARG A 175 -10.46 8.81 15.88
C ARG A 175 -9.85 7.42 15.66
N LYS A 176 -10.67 6.39 15.82
CA LYS A 176 -10.28 5.03 15.42
C LYS A 176 -9.96 4.95 13.93
N GLN A 177 -9.05 4.04 13.62
CA GLN A 177 -8.66 3.74 12.24
C GLN A 177 -9.85 3.24 11.43
N SER A 178 -9.84 3.55 10.13
CA SER A 178 -10.82 3.10 9.15
C SER A 178 -10.14 2.63 7.87
N VAL A 179 -10.65 1.55 7.29
CA VAL A 179 -10.22 1.06 5.97
C VAL A 179 -10.84 1.87 4.81
N GLN A 180 -11.83 2.72 5.09
CA GLN A 180 -12.58 3.43 4.04
C GLN A 180 -11.71 4.34 3.15
N PRO A 181 -10.73 5.11 3.68
CA PRO A 181 -9.85 5.90 2.82
C PRO A 181 -9.01 5.04 1.86
N PHE A 182 -8.59 3.85 2.31
CA PHE A 182 -7.91 2.90 1.45
C PHE A 182 -8.81 2.38 0.34
N LEU A 183 -10.03 1.93 0.68
CA LEU A 183 -10.99 1.45 -0.33
C LEU A 183 -11.26 2.54 -1.38
N LYS A 184 -11.51 3.78 -0.95
CA LYS A 184 -11.67 4.92 -1.85
C LYS A 184 -10.43 5.15 -2.74
N LYS A 185 -9.22 5.11 -2.14
CA LYS A 185 -7.94 5.26 -2.86
C LYS A 185 -7.77 4.24 -3.98
N ILE A 186 -8.31 3.04 -3.82
CA ILE A 186 -8.22 1.95 -4.81
C ILE A 186 -9.46 1.84 -5.70
N GLY A 187 -10.38 2.80 -5.62
CA GLY A 187 -11.58 2.86 -6.46
C GLY A 187 -12.76 1.99 -5.98
N ILE A 188 -12.77 1.58 -4.71
CA ILE A 188 -13.85 0.80 -4.09
C ILE A 188 -14.67 1.72 -3.16
N GLY A 189 -15.96 1.88 -3.43
CA GLY A 189 -16.89 2.69 -2.63
C GLY A 189 -18.36 2.47 -3.00
N GLU A 190 -19.28 3.09 -2.27
CA GLU A 190 -20.73 3.01 -2.55
C GLU A 190 -21.13 3.82 -3.80
N ALA A 191 -20.87 3.31 -5.00
CA ALA A 191 -21.65 3.62 -6.21
C ALA A 191 -21.34 2.66 -7.38
N SER A 192 -22.43 2.05 -7.87
CA SER A 192 -22.58 1.14 -9.01
C SER A 192 -21.72 -0.12 -9.00
N ALA A 193 -22.31 -1.22 -8.50
CA ALA A 193 -22.05 -2.52 -9.09
C ALA A 193 -22.05 -2.37 -10.62
N PRO A 194 -21.02 -2.87 -11.33
CA PRO A 194 -21.10 -2.93 -12.79
C PRO A 194 -22.37 -3.74 -13.12
N ALA A 195 -23.22 -3.21 -14.01
CA ALA A 195 -24.29 -4.00 -14.58
C ALA A 195 -23.66 -5.31 -15.05
N ALA A 196 -24.09 -6.42 -14.45
CA ALA A 196 -23.62 -7.74 -14.83
C ALA A 196 -23.76 -7.85 -16.36
N PRO A 197 -22.73 -8.29 -17.09
CA PRO A 197 -22.89 -8.53 -18.51
C PRO A 197 -24.07 -9.50 -18.67
N SER A 198 -25.07 -9.07 -19.44
CA SER A 198 -26.17 -9.94 -19.84
C SER A 198 -25.55 -11.16 -20.51
N LEU A 199 -25.67 -12.31 -19.87
CA LEU A 199 -25.33 -13.58 -20.48
C LEU A 199 -26.33 -13.80 -21.63
N GLU A 200 -25.97 -13.33 -22.83
CA GLU A 200 -26.62 -13.81 -24.04
C GLU A 200 -26.28 -15.29 -24.18
N SER A 201 -27.30 -16.12 -23.99
CA SER A 201 -27.26 -17.55 -24.28
C SER A 201 -26.92 -17.77 -25.76
N LYS A 202 -25.83 -18.46 -26.03
CA LYS A 202 -25.69 -19.28 -27.24
C LYS A 202 -25.82 -20.75 -26.86
#